data_AF-A0A6V2T6E6-F1
#
_entry.id   AF-A0A6V2T6E6-F1
#
_cell.length_a   1.000
_cell.length_b   1.000
_cell.length_c   1.000
_cell.angle_alpha   90.00
_cell.angle_beta   90.00
_cell.angle_gamma   90.00
#
_symmetry.space_group_name_H-M   'P 1'
#
loop_
_entity.id
_entity.type
_entity.pdbx_description
1 polymer ?
#
loop_
_entity_poly.entity_id
_entity_poly.type
_entity_poly.pdbx_seq_one_letter_code
_entity_poly.pdbx_strand_id
1 'polypeptide(L)'
;MKTHRYEGEWRNGLEHGKGKLLGPDRSLIFDGYFQEGKIHGRGRYLFPRGDEYDGEWKENQRHGRGRYTTAAGAVYDGEWRDGVRHGRGRMAWPDGAAYDGDWADDLRHGRGVLTLADGFCYDGQWARDLMEGRGAVAHPCGQRYEGSFRGGLKEGRGTLFFANGAQYEGRFRDDKIDGTGTLKITEPVEDVEEGGYLIPIQFQSDMERIHLKAGFDKEGQ
;
A
#
# COMPACT_ATOMS: atom_id res chain seq x y z
N MET A 1 31.14 -0.16 -32.18
CA MET A 1 31.17 1.19 -31.58
C MET A 1 30.73 1.06 -30.13
N LYS A 2 31.42 1.70 -29.17
CA LYS A 2 30.95 1.73 -27.78
C LYS A 2 29.54 2.36 -27.77
N THR A 3 28.57 1.68 -27.15
CA THR A 3 27.16 2.08 -27.12
C THR A 3 26.87 3.19 -26.12
N HIS A 4 27.88 3.61 -25.36
CA HIS A 4 27.83 4.66 -24.35
C HIS A 4 29.22 5.29 -24.21
N ARG A 5 29.25 6.48 -23.60
CA ARG A 5 30.46 7.23 -23.29
C ARG A 5 30.49 7.57 -21.81
N TYR A 6 31.63 7.36 -21.15
CA TYR A 6 31.86 7.78 -19.79
C TYR A 6 32.67 9.08 -19.75
N GLU A 7 32.28 10.00 -18.87
CA GLU A 7 32.98 11.24 -18.55
C GLU A 7 33.15 11.34 -17.04
N GLY A 8 34.35 11.14 -16.52
CA GLY A 8 34.59 11.16 -15.08
C GLY A 8 35.97 10.67 -14.70
N GLU A 9 36.11 10.33 -13.42
CA GLU A 9 37.32 9.80 -12.81
C GLU A 9 37.60 8.34 -13.23
N TRP A 10 38.89 7.97 -13.30
CA TRP A 10 39.33 6.63 -13.67
C TRP A 10 40.34 6.11 -12.64
N ARG A 11 40.27 4.81 -12.34
CA ARG A 11 41.27 4.11 -11.53
C ARG A 11 41.57 2.76 -12.16
N ASN A 12 42.86 2.47 -12.40
CA ASN A 12 43.32 1.22 -13.03
C ASN A 12 42.63 0.92 -14.38
N GLY A 13 42.33 1.95 -15.16
CA GLY A 13 41.67 1.80 -16.46
C GLY A 13 40.16 1.53 -16.39
N LEU A 14 39.55 1.58 -15.21
CA LEU A 14 38.11 1.41 -14.98
C LEU A 14 37.48 2.71 -14.46
N GLU A 15 36.19 2.90 -14.75
CA GLU A 15 35.38 3.99 -14.22
C GLU A 15 35.38 3.92 -12.68
N HIS A 16 35.69 5.03 -12.02
CA HIS A 16 35.82 5.06 -10.55
C HIS A 16 35.60 6.48 -10.04
N GLY A 17 35.02 6.68 -8.87
CA GLY A 17 34.77 8.02 -8.34
C GLY A 17 33.58 8.69 -9.02
N LYS A 18 33.55 10.03 -9.09
CA LYS A 18 32.41 10.75 -9.66
C LYS A 18 32.48 10.78 -11.19
N GLY A 19 31.35 10.56 -11.85
CA GLY A 19 31.28 10.60 -13.31
C GLY A 19 29.87 10.56 -13.88
N LYS A 20 29.82 10.67 -15.21
CA LYS A 20 28.59 10.64 -16.01
C LYS A 20 28.68 9.56 -17.06
N LEU A 21 27.58 8.82 -17.23
CA LEU A 21 27.36 7.93 -18.34
C LEU A 21 26.44 8.60 -19.34
N LEU A 22 26.88 8.69 -20.60
CA LEU A 22 26.15 9.33 -21.69
C LEU A 22 25.81 8.31 -22.78
N GLY A 23 24.63 8.48 -23.39
CA GLY A 23 24.21 7.72 -24.56
C GLY A 23 24.95 8.13 -25.85
N PRO A 24 24.67 7.45 -26.98
CA PRO A 24 25.29 7.74 -28.27
C PRO A 24 25.07 9.18 -28.77
N ASP A 25 23.92 9.74 -28.46
CA ASP A 25 23.49 11.11 -28.76
C ASP A 25 23.94 12.14 -27.71
N ARG A 26 24.76 11.71 -26.74
CA ARG A 26 25.20 12.49 -25.57
C ARG A 26 24.08 12.81 -24.58
N SER A 27 22.92 12.16 -24.67
CA SER A 27 21.91 12.20 -23.61
C SER A 27 22.48 11.64 -22.31
N LEU A 28 22.10 12.23 -21.17
CA LEU A 28 22.52 11.74 -19.86
C LEU A 28 21.78 10.42 -19.53
N ILE A 29 22.54 9.37 -19.22
CA ILE A 29 22.01 8.09 -18.71
C ILE A 29 22.18 8.03 -17.20
N PHE A 30 23.34 8.43 -16.68
CA PHE A 30 23.64 8.38 -15.26
C PHE A 30 24.56 9.53 -14.84
N ASP A 31 24.31 10.11 -13.67
CA ASP A 31 25.20 11.06 -13.00
C ASP A 31 25.38 10.63 -11.54
N GLY A 32 26.59 10.25 -11.15
CA GLY A 32 26.84 9.72 -9.82
C GLY A 32 28.21 9.11 -9.64
N TYR A 33 28.29 8.13 -8.74
CA TYR A 33 29.53 7.49 -8.35
C TYR A 33 29.71 6.11 -8.99
N PHE A 34 30.97 5.77 -9.21
CA PHE A 34 31.42 4.52 -9.81
C PHE A 34 32.49 3.87 -8.95
N GLN A 35 32.54 2.54 -8.96
CA GLN A 35 33.60 1.74 -8.36
C GLN A 35 33.89 0.55 -9.29
N GLU A 36 35.13 0.49 -9.79
CA GLU A 36 35.63 -0.63 -10.60
C GLU A 36 34.75 -0.93 -11.83
N GLY A 37 34.37 0.14 -12.54
CA GLY A 37 33.56 0.03 -13.76
C GLY A 37 32.06 -0.13 -13.52
N LYS A 38 31.60 -0.08 -12.27
CA LYS A 38 30.20 -0.26 -11.90
C LYS A 38 29.64 0.98 -11.22
N ILE A 39 28.36 1.25 -11.42
CA ILE A 39 27.61 2.24 -10.67
C ILE A 39 27.56 1.79 -9.19
N HIS A 40 28.02 2.66 -8.30
CA HIS A 40 28.15 2.38 -6.87
C HIS A 40 28.07 3.67 -6.05
N GLY A 41 27.43 3.65 -4.88
CA GLY A 41 27.21 4.85 -4.07
C GLY A 41 26.00 5.65 -4.57
N ARG A 42 25.98 6.97 -4.40
CA ARG A 42 24.83 7.78 -4.83
C ARG A 42 24.84 8.08 -6.32
N GLY A 43 23.66 8.18 -6.92
CA GLY A 43 23.54 8.68 -8.28
C GLY A 43 22.12 8.66 -8.83
N ARG A 44 21.96 9.43 -9.90
CA ARG A 44 20.71 9.60 -10.63
C ARG A 44 20.81 8.90 -11.98
N TYR A 45 19.88 7.98 -12.25
CA TYR A 45 19.76 7.24 -13.49
C TYR A 45 18.50 7.65 -14.24
N LEU A 46 18.63 7.98 -15.52
CA LEU A 46 17.54 8.29 -16.44
C LEU A 46 17.32 7.11 -17.37
N PHE A 47 16.15 6.49 -17.26
CA PHE A 47 15.80 5.33 -18.08
C PHE A 47 15.31 5.79 -19.46
N PRO A 48 15.55 5.00 -20.54
CA PRO A 48 15.13 5.36 -21.89
C PRO A 48 13.63 5.63 -22.07
N ARG A 49 12.77 5.16 -21.16
CA ARG A 49 11.31 5.34 -21.20
C ARG A 49 10.80 6.53 -20.38
N GLY A 50 11.70 7.34 -19.81
CA GLY A 50 11.35 8.51 -19.00
C GLY A 50 11.26 8.24 -17.51
N ASP A 51 11.40 6.98 -17.07
CA ASP A 51 11.54 6.66 -15.66
C ASP A 51 12.87 7.23 -15.13
N GLU A 52 12.94 7.47 -13.83
CA GLU A 52 14.08 8.02 -13.15
C GLU A 52 14.30 7.32 -11.81
N TYR A 53 15.56 7.09 -11.46
CA TYR A 53 15.95 6.72 -10.11
C TYR A 53 16.99 7.69 -9.58
N ASP A 54 16.76 8.26 -8.40
CA ASP A 54 17.75 9.03 -7.64
C ASP A 54 17.94 8.38 -6.28
N GLY A 55 19.12 7.80 -6.03
CA GLY A 55 19.35 7.06 -4.80
C GLY A 55 20.71 6.40 -4.72
N GLU A 56 20.80 5.45 -3.81
CA GLU A 56 21.97 4.64 -3.56
C GLU A 56 22.03 3.42 -4.52
N TRP A 57 23.27 3.02 -4.82
CA TRP A 57 23.58 1.96 -5.76
C TRP A 57 24.68 1.08 -5.20
N LYS A 58 24.63 -0.20 -5.56
CA LYS A 58 25.65 -1.18 -5.25
C LYS A 58 25.80 -2.11 -6.45
N GLU A 59 26.98 -2.13 -7.05
CA GLU A 59 27.30 -3.07 -8.14
C GLU A 59 26.27 -3.05 -9.29
N ASN A 60 25.94 -1.85 -9.80
CA ASN A 60 24.91 -1.61 -10.84
C ASN A 60 23.45 -1.87 -10.42
N GLN A 61 23.18 -2.15 -9.16
CA GLN A 61 21.82 -2.38 -8.66
C GLN A 61 21.39 -1.24 -7.72
N ARG A 62 20.11 -0.86 -7.80
CA ARG A 62 19.49 0.01 -6.80
C ARG A 62 19.59 -0.67 -5.43
N HIS A 63 20.06 0.05 -4.43
CA HIS A 63 20.31 -0.52 -3.10
C HIS A 63 20.27 0.61 -2.05
N GLY A 64 19.95 0.34 -0.78
CA GLY A 64 19.88 1.41 0.22
C GLY A 64 18.66 2.30 0.01
N ARG A 65 18.74 3.62 0.24
CA ARG A 65 17.60 4.53 0.04
C ARG A 65 17.61 5.15 -1.35
N GLY A 66 16.43 5.28 -1.93
CA GLY A 66 16.27 5.98 -3.21
C GLY A 66 14.83 6.23 -3.61
N ARG A 67 14.66 7.22 -4.49
CA ARG A 67 13.41 7.65 -5.07
C ARG A 67 13.34 7.20 -6.53
N TYR A 68 12.31 6.43 -6.87
CA TYR A 68 12.00 6.03 -8.24
C TYR A 68 10.76 6.77 -8.72
N THR A 69 10.87 7.48 -9.83
CA THR A 69 9.75 8.18 -10.48
C THR A 69 9.51 7.54 -11.84
N THR A 70 8.32 7.01 -12.07
CA THR A 70 7.92 6.50 -13.39
C THR A 70 7.63 7.65 -14.35
N ALA A 71 7.73 7.42 -15.65
CA ALA A 71 7.31 8.38 -16.67
C ALA A 71 5.83 8.78 -16.55
N ALA A 72 5.00 7.89 -15.98
CA ALA A 72 3.59 8.15 -15.71
C ALA A 72 3.35 9.01 -14.45
N GLY A 73 4.38 9.32 -13.67
CA GLY A 73 4.30 10.18 -12.48
C GLY A 73 4.08 9.44 -11.15
N ALA A 74 3.95 8.11 -11.15
CA ALA A 74 3.99 7.34 -9.90
C ALA A 74 5.39 7.40 -9.28
N VAL A 75 5.45 7.53 -7.96
CA VAL A 75 6.68 7.73 -7.18
C VAL A 75 6.78 6.70 -6.08
N TYR A 76 7.90 5.98 -6.04
CA TYR A 76 8.32 5.22 -4.86
C TYR A 76 9.48 5.96 -4.17
N ASP A 77 9.36 6.19 -2.87
CA ASP A 77 10.41 6.76 -2.04
C ASP A 77 10.65 5.83 -0.85
N GLY A 78 11.79 5.14 -0.81
CA GLY A 78 12.01 4.10 0.19
C GLY A 78 13.31 3.33 0.04
N GLU A 79 13.34 2.19 0.73
CA GLU A 79 14.46 1.28 0.78
C GLU A 79 14.45 0.28 -0.39
N TRP A 80 15.65 -0.06 -0.85
CA TRP A 80 15.93 -0.94 -1.98
C TRP A 80 16.95 -1.99 -1.56
N ARG A 81 16.77 -3.21 -2.05
CA ARG A 81 17.75 -4.28 -1.93
C ARG A 81 17.85 -5.00 -3.26
N ASP A 82 19.06 -5.03 -3.82
CA ASP A 82 19.39 -5.80 -5.03
C ASP A 82 18.41 -5.56 -6.18
N GLY A 83 18.09 -4.28 -6.42
CA GLY A 83 17.24 -3.84 -7.52
C GLY A 83 15.73 -3.81 -7.24
N VAL A 84 15.26 -4.38 -6.13
CA VAL A 84 13.83 -4.47 -5.76
C VAL A 84 13.50 -3.64 -4.53
N ARG A 85 12.24 -3.19 -4.40
CA ARG A 85 11.76 -2.48 -3.19
C ARG A 85 11.78 -3.43 -2.01
N HIS A 86 12.40 -3.01 -0.91
CA HIS A 86 12.56 -3.84 0.28
C HIS A 86 12.81 -2.97 1.51
N GLY A 87 12.15 -3.24 2.65
CA GLY A 87 12.23 -2.39 3.84
C GLY A 87 11.10 -1.36 3.88
N ARG A 88 11.30 -0.20 4.52
CA ARG A 88 10.27 0.86 4.57
C ARG A 88 10.23 1.66 3.28
N GLY A 89 9.03 1.98 2.80
CA GLY A 89 8.87 2.89 1.68
C GLY A 89 7.44 3.34 1.42
N ARG A 90 7.31 4.47 0.73
CA ARG A 90 6.04 5.05 0.32
C ARG A 90 5.92 5.02 -1.20
N MET A 91 4.89 4.35 -1.70
CA MET A 91 4.45 4.43 -3.09
C MET A 91 3.29 5.42 -3.18
N ALA A 92 3.35 6.35 -4.13
CA ALA A 92 2.28 7.31 -4.42
C ALA A 92 1.97 7.29 -5.92
N TRP A 93 0.69 7.30 -6.25
CA TRP A 93 0.20 7.29 -7.62
C TRP A 93 -0.42 8.64 -8.00
N PRO A 94 -0.45 9.00 -9.30
CA PRO A 94 -0.97 10.29 -9.76
C PRO A 94 -2.46 10.52 -9.45
N ASP A 95 -3.23 9.46 -9.27
CA ASP A 95 -4.65 9.51 -8.90
C ASP A 95 -4.89 9.89 -7.42
N GLY A 96 -3.82 10.01 -6.62
CA GLY A 96 -3.88 10.31 -5.20
C GLY A 96 -3.84 9.07 -4.31
N ALA A 97 -3.89 7.86 -4.87
CA ALA A 97 -3.66 6.65 -4.10
C ALA A 97 -2.24 6.62 -3.54
N ALA A 98 -2.05 5.98 -2.39
CA ALA A 98 -0.76 5.82 -1.75
C ALA A 98 -0.70 4.57 -0.87
N TYR A 99 0.48 3.97 -0.79
CA TYR A 99 0.83 2.97 0.20
C TYR A 99 2.06 3.42 0.98
N ASP A 100 1.99 3.45 2.29
CA ASP A 100 3.11 3.73 3.20
C ASP A 100 3.28 2.55 4.16
N GLY A 101 4.38 1.81 4.04
CA GLY A 101 4.58 0.61 4.84
C GLY A 101 5.83 -0.17 4.51
N ASP A 102 5.84 -1.43 4.98
CA ASP A 102 6.94 -2.34 4.70
C ASP A 102 6.77 -3.01 3.33
N TRP A 103 7.91 -3.31 2.71
CA TRP A 103 8.05 -3.94 1.40
C TRP A 103 8.98 -5.14 1.52
N ALA A 104 8.66 -6.20 0.79
CA ALA A 104 9.54 -7.35 0.62
C ALA A 104 9.44 -7.84 -0.82
N ASP A 105 10.57 -7.77 -1.53
CA ASP A 105 10.75 -8.28 -2.88
C ASP A 105 9.68 -7.73 -3.85
N ASP A 106 9.57 -6.39 -3.86
CA ASP A 106 8.60 -5.60 -4.64
C ASP A 106 7.12 -5.73 -4.23
N LEU A 107 6.80 -6.53 -3.21
CA LEU A 107 5.43 -6.72 -2.71
C LEU A 107 5.24 -5.98 -1.38
N ARG A 108 4.02 -5.50 -1.11
CA ARG A 108 3.64 -5.01 0.22
C ARG A 108 3.71 -6.14 1.23
N HIS A 109 4.29 -5.85 2.38
CA HIS A 109 4.54 -6.81 3.44
C HIS A 109 4.49 -6.13 4.81
N GLY A 110 4.53 -6.90 5.90
CA GLY A 110 4.68 -6.34 7.26
C GLY A 110 3.48 -5.48 7.67
N ARG A 111 3.72 -4.24 8.13
CA ARG A 111 2.66 -3.25 8.38
C ARG A 111 2.69 -2.13 7.37
N GLY A 112 1.50 -1.65 6.99
CA GLY A 112 1.36 -0.52 6.10
C GLY A 112 -0.06 0.01 5.99
N VAL A 113 -0.16 1.25 5.51
CA VAL A 113 -1.42 1.95 5.24
C VAL A 113 -1.58 2.11 3.73
N LEU A 114 -2.67 1.60 3.18
CA LEU A 114 -3.11 1.87 1.82
C LEU A 114 -4.26 2.88 1.87
N THR A 115 -4.16 3.95 1.09
CA THR A 115 -5.26 4.87 0.81
C THR A 115 -5.49 4.88 -0.69
N LEU A 116 -6.74 4.70 -1.12
CA LEU A 116 -7.14 4.80 -2.53
C LEU A 116 -7.76 6.16 -2.82
N ALA A 117 -7.81 6.52 -4.10
CA ALA A 117 -8.33 7.80 -4.57
C ALA A 117 -9.81 8.02 -4.23
N ASP A 118 -10.59 6.94 -4.10
CA ASP A 118 -12.01 6.98 -3.72
C ASP A 118 -12.24 7.23 -2.23
N GLY A 119 -11.18 7.22 -1.41
CA GLY A 119 -11.25 7.38 0.05
C GLY A 119 -11.22 6.06 0.82
N PHE A 120 -11.17 4.91 0.15
CA PHE A 120 -10.93 3.63 0.83
C PHE A 120 -9.58 3.66 1.53
N CYS A 121 -9.54 3.18 2.77
CA CYS A 121 -8.32 3.09 3.56
C CYS A 121 -8.21 1.71 4.22
N TYR A 122 -7.02 1.13 4.19
CA TYR A 122 -6.64 -0.02 5.00
C TYR A 122 -5.38 0.29 5.80
N ASP A 123 -5.44 0.16 7.12
CA ASP A 123 -4.28 0.20 8.02
C ASP A 123 -4.13 -1.16 8.69
N GLY A 124 -3.07 -1.89 8.37
CA GLY A 124 -2.94 -3.24 8.91
C GLY A 124 -1.70 -4.00 8.48
N GLN A 125 -1.82 -5.32 8.62
CA GLN A 125 -0.78 -6.27 8.27
C GLN A 125 -0.94 -6.72 6.81
N TRP A 126 0.20 -6.93 6.15
CA TRP A 126 0.29 -7.29 4.74
C TRP A 126 1.17 -8.51 4.55
N ALA A 127 0.76 -9.39 3.63
CA ALA A 127 1.56 -10.51 3.19
C ALA A 127 1.42 -10.69 1.68
N ARG A 128 2.50 -10.41 0.93
CA ARG A 128 2.55 -10.62 -0.53
C ARG A 128 1.40 -9.89 -1.24
N ASP A 129 1.29 -8.58 -0.97
CA ASP A 129 0.23 -7.70 -1.49
C ASP A 129 -1.20 -7.95 -1.00
N LEU A 130 -1.42 -8.92 -0.12
CA LEU A 130 -2.74 -9.20 0.46
C LEU A 130 -2.84 -8.65 1.89
N MET A 131 -4.02 -8.15 2.24
CA MET A 131 -4.37 -7.85 3.64
C MET A 131 -4.38 -9.16 4.42
N GLU A 132 -3.65 -9.20 5.53
CA GLU A 132 -3.42 -10.42 6.30
C GLU A 132 -3.36 -10.06 7.79
N GLY A 133 -3.73 -10.97 8.69
CA GLY A 133 -3.63 -10.70 10.13
C GLY A 133 -4.54 -9.57 10.59
N ARG A 134 -4.08 -8.71 11.51
CA ARG A 134 -4.91 -7.63 12.09
C ARG A 134 -4.81 -6.32 11.32
N GLY A 135 -5.96 -5.72 11.03
CA GLY A 135 -6.06 -4.39 10.42
C GLY A 135 -7.42 -3.73 10.62
N ALA A 136 -7.52 -2.52 10.09
CA ALA A 136 -8.71 -1.69 10.04
C ALA A 136 -8.98 -1.23 8.61
N VAL A 137 -10.22 -1.37 8.14
CA VAL A 137 -10.71 -0.83 6.88
C VAL A 137 -11.65 0.33 7.17
N ALA A 138 -11.55 1.39 6.38
CA ALA A 138 -12.57 2.43 6.28
C ALA A 138 -13.00 2.60 4.82
N HIS A 139 -14.31 2.54 4.59
CA HIS A 139 -14.91 2.77 3.28
C HIS A 139 -15.41 4.22 3.15
N PRO A 140 -15.47 4.77 1.93
CA PRO A 140 -15.98 6.12 1.68
C PRO A 140 -17.43 6.33 2.13
N CYS A 141 -18.25 5.27 2.15
CA CYS A 141 -19.63 5.30 2.64
C CYS A 141 -19.74 5.48 4.16
N GLY A 142 -18.62 5.49 4.91
CA GLY A 142 -18.60 5.60 6.36
C GLY A 142 -18.55 4.26 7.10
N GLN A 143 -18.77 3.14 6.40
CA GLN A 143 -18.59 1.80 6.97
C GLN A 143 -17.12 1.57 7.34
N ARG A 144 -16.86 0.96 8.50
CA ARG A 144 -15.51 0.59 8.94
C ARG A 144 -15.50 -0.83 9.49
N TYR A 145 -14.37 -1.50 9.41
CA TYR A 145 -14.19 -2.81 10.03
C TYR A 145 -12.83 -2.88 10.71
N GLU A 146 -12.80 -3.37 11.94
CA GLU A 146 -11.56 -3.64 12.68
C GLU A 146 -11.51 -5.10 13.09
N GLY A 147 -10.50 -5.83 12.64
CA GLY A 147 -10.46 -7.25 12.94
C GLY A 147 -9.36 -8.00 12.21
N SER A 148 -9.61 -9.30 12.04
CA SER A 148 -8.68 -10.21 11.39
C SER A 148 -9.02 -10.34 9.90
N PHE A 149 -7.97 -10.53 9.09
CA PHE A 149 -7.97 -10.69 7.65
C PHE A 149 -7.15 -11.92 7.25
N ARG A 150 -7.54 -12.55 6.15
CA ARG A 150 -6.78 -13.62 5.51
C ARG A 150 -6.97 -13.56 4.01
N GLY A 151 -5.87 -13.47 3.26
CA GLY A 151 -5.94 -13.44 1.80
C GLY A 151 -6.78 -12.29 1.24
N GLY A 152 -6.80 -11.14 1.91
CA GLY A 152 -7.57 -9.96 1.49
C GLY A 152 -8.99 -9.86 2.06
N LEU A 153 -9.53 -10.92 2.67
CA LEU A 153 -10.91 -10.98 3.16
C LEU A 153 -10.97 -10.90 4.68
N LYS A 154 -12.05 -10.36 5.24
CA LYS A 154 -12.35 -10.42 6.68
C LYS A 154 -12.53 -11.89 7.08
N GLU A 155 -11.79 -12.32 8.10
CA GLU A 155 -11.74 -13.70 8.55
C GLU A 155 -11.51 -13.74 10.07
N GLY A 156 -12.25 -14.55 10.81
CA GLY A 156 -12.08 -14.66 12.26
C GLY A 156 -12.89 -13.60 13.03
N ARG A 157 -12.37 -13.04 14.12
CA ARG A 157 -13.11 -12.07 14.94
C ARG A 157 -12.85 -10.63 14.49
N GLY A 158 -13.90 -9.81 14.56
CA GLY A 158 -13.81 -8.37 14.31
C GLY A 158 -15.07 -7.61 14.71
N THR A 159 -14.98 -6.30 14.56
CA THR A 159 -16.07 -5.34 14.78
C THR A 159 -16.33 -4.59 13.48
N LEU A 160 -17.56 -4.65 12.99
CA LEU A 160 -18.06 -3.88 11.87
C LEU A 160 -18.82 -2.67 12.41
N PHE A 161 -18.42 -1.49 11.97
CA PHE A 161 -19.07 -0.21 12.25
C PHE A 161 -19.85 0.20 11.01
N PHE A 162 -21.14 0.37 11.15
CA PHE A 162 -22.02 0.78 10.08
C PHE A 162 -22.05 2.31 9.94
N ALA A 163 -22.39 2.81 8.75
CA ALA A 163 -22.46 4.24 8.49
C ALA A 163 -23.49 4.96 9.37
N ASN A 164 -24.55 4.25 9.76
CA ASN A 164 -25.60 4.75 10.63
C ASN A 164 -25.21 4.75 12.13
N GLY A 165 -24.00 4.32 12.48
CA GLY A 165 -23.47 4.31 13.86
C GLY A 165 -23.69 3.00 14.62
N ALA A 166 -24.47 2.05 14.08
CA ALA A 166 -24.57 0.72 14.65
C ALA A 166 -23.22 -0.01 14.60
N GLN A 167 -23.03 -0.99 15.48
CA GLN A 167 -21.80 -1.79 15.55
C GLN A 167 -22.14 -3.26 15.71
N TYR A 168 -21.53 -4.12 14.91
CA TYR A 168 -21.59 -5.56 15.07
C TYR A 168 -20.24 -6.11 15.49
N GLU A 169 -20.21 -6.82 16.62
CA GLU A 169 -19.02 -7.53 17.11
C GLU A 169 -19.25 -9.04 16.99
N GLY A 170 -18.43 -9.74 16.21
CA GLY A 170 -18.64 -11.16 15.98
C GLY A 170 -17.56 -11.83 15.14
N ARG A 171 -17.95 -12.91 14.45
CA ARG A 171 -17.06 -13.65 13.56
C ARG A 171 -17.38 -13.38 12.10
N PHE A 172 -16.37 -13.48 11.26
CA PHE A 172 -16.40 -13.30 9.82
C PHE A 172 -15.73 -14.49 9.13
N ARG A 173 -16.25 -14.85 7.96
CA ARG A 173 -15.65 -15.80 7.02
C ARG A 173 -15.95 -15.32 5.60
N ASP A 174 -14.91 -15.21 4.77
CA ASP A 174 -15.02 -14.77 3.38
C ASP A 174 -15.81 -13.44 3.25
N ASP A 175 -15.42 -12.43 4.02
CA ASP A 175 -16.07 -11.10 4.14
C ASP A 175 -17.48 -11.06 4.74
N LYS A 176 -18.10 -12.22 4.99
CA LYS A 176 -19.45 -12.33 5.53
C LYS A 176 -19.41 -12.56 7.03
N ILE A 177 -20.39 -12.04 7.75
CA ILE A 177 -20.60 -12.40 9.14
C ILE A 177 -20.92 -13.92 9.21
N ASP A 178 -20.27 -14.61 10.15
CA ASP A 178 -20.32 -16.06 10.32
C ASP A 178 -20.78 -16.41 11.75
N GLY A 179 -22.03 -16.86 11.87
CA GLY A 179 -22.64 -17.23 13.14
C GLY A 179 -23.25 -16.06 13.91
N THR A 180 -23.20 -16.12 15.24
CA THR A 180 -23.83 -15.13 16.13
C THR A 180 -22.83 -14.11 16.62
N GLY A 181 -23.24 -12.84 16.68
CA GLY A 181 -22.48 -11.77 17.32
C GLY A 181 -23.38 -10.83 18.08
N THR A 182 -22.80 -9.71 18.53
CA THR A 182 -23.48 -8.69 19.32
C THR A 182 -23.68 -7.46 18.46
N LEU A 183 -24.93 -7.08 18.20
CA LEU A 183 -25.25 -5.77 17.63
C LEU A 183 -25.38 -4.77 18.80
N LYS A 184 -24.71 -3.62 18.68
CA LYS A 184 -24.77 -2.50 19.61
C LYS A 184 -25.21 -1.26 18.85
N ILE A 185 -26.27 -0.64 19.34
CA ILE A 185 -26.73 0.69 18.93
C ILE A 185 -26.59 1.55 20.18
N THR A 186 -25.70 2.55 20.16
CA THR A 186 -25.37 3.36 21.34
C THR A 186 -26.08 4.71 21.37
N GLU A 187 -26.53 5.18 20.21
CA GLU A 187 -27.33 6.40 20.02
C GLU A 187 -28.57 6.04 19.18
N PRO A 188 -29.63 6.84 19.18
CA PRO A 188 -30.75 6.63 18.27
C PRO A 188 -30.28 6.61 16.81
N VAL A 189 -30.58 5.52 16.10
CA VAL A 189 -30.20 5.34 14.69
C VAL A 189 -31.45 5.34 13.85
N GLU A 190 -31.47 6.10 12.75
CA GLU A 190 -32.62 6.13 11.85
C GLU A 190 -32.89 4.75 11.22
N ASP A 191 -34.13 4.29 11.32
CA ASP A 191 -34.58 3.06 10.68
C ASP A 191 -35.04 3.37 9.25
N VAL A 192 -34.19 3.01 8.29
CA VAL A 192 -34.41 3.33 6.87
C VAL A 192 -35.50 2.45 6.24
N GLU A 193 -35.82 1.28 6.82
CA GLU A 193 -36.85 0.38 6.29
C GLU A 193 -38.22 0.64 6.90
N GLU A 194 -38.32 0.73 8.23
CA GLU A 194 -39.60 0.87 8.93
C GLU A 194 -39.98 2.34 9.20
N GLY A 195 -39.03 3.27 9.08
CA GLY A 195 -39.19 4.67 9.43
C GLY A 195 -39.19 4.89 10.95
N GLY A 196 -38.42 5.86 11.43
CA GLY A 196 -38.30 6.17 12.85
C GLY A 196 -36.86 6.02 13.36
N TYR A 197 -36.69 5.73 14.65
CA TYR A 197 -35.37 5.56 15.26
C TYR A 197 -35.30 4.27 16.08
N LEU A 198 -34.26 3.49 15.83
CA LEU A 198 -33.83 2.39 16.69
C LEU A 198 -33.23 3.00 17.95
N ILE A 199 -33.83 2.71 19.11
CA ILE A 199 -33.32 3.12 20.41
C ILE A 199 -32.05 2.34 20.77
N PRO A 200 -31.20 2.88 21.67
CA PRO A 200 -30.02 2.17 22.13
C PRO A 200 -30.35 0.77 22.64
N ILE A 201 -29.78 -0.25 21.99
CA ILE A 201 -30.06 -1.65 22.28
C ILE A 201 -28.81 -2.50 22.05
N GLN A 202 -28.63 -3.52 22.89
CA GLN A 202 -27.62 -4.55 22.73
C GLN A 202 -28.30 -5.91 22.73
N PHE A 203 -28.10 -6.71 21.68
CA PHE A 203 -28.63 -8.07 21.64
C PHE A 203 -27.74 -8.99 20.80
N GLN A 204 -27.82 -10.29 21.09
CA GLN A 204 -27.18 -11.33 20.29
C GLN A 204 -28.04 -11.67 19.08
N SER A 205 -27.42 -11.74 17.91
CA SER A 205 -28.13 -11.99 16.65
C SER A 205 -27.25 -12.68 15.62
N ASP A 206 -27.89 -13.42 14.72
CA ASP A 206 -27.31 -13.92 13.46
C ASP A 206 -27.54 -12.91 12.32
N MET A 207 -26.95 -13.21 11.15
CA MET A 207 -27.07 -12.35 9.96
C MET A 207 -28.49 -12.14 9.46
N GLU A 208 -29.33 -13.17 9.53
CA GLU A 208 -30.71 -13.08 9.06
C GLU A 208 -31.54 -12.08 9.88
N ARG A 209 -31.10 -11.75 11.10
CA ARG A 209 -31.79 -10.77 11.95
C ARG A 209 -31.08 -9.43 12.07
N ILE A 210 -29.79 -9.36 11.75
CA ILE A 210 -29.03 -8.12 11.78
C ILE A 210 -29.48 -7.16 10.68
N HIS A 211 -29.69 -7.66 9.46
CA HIS A 211 -30.11 -6.80 8.34
C HIS A 211 -31.48 -6.15 8.59
N LEU A 212 -32.47 -6.94 9.01
CA LEU A 212 -33.82 -6.46 9.37
C LEU A 212 -33.82 -5.39 10.48
N LYS A 213 -32.95 -5.52 11.47
CA LYS A 213 -32.96 -4.65 12.66
C LYS A 213 -32.04 -3.46 12.57
N ALA A 214 -31.18 -3.41 11.58
CA ALA A 214 -30.26 -2.30 11.38
C ALA A 214 -30.59 -1.50 10.11
N GLY A 215 -31.72 -1.82 9.45
CA GLY A 215 -32.23 -1.13 8.27
C GLY A 215 -31.40 -1.39 7.02
N PHE A 216 -30.84 -2.61 6.87
CA PHE A 216 -29.94 -2.96 5.77
C PHE A 216 -30.48 -4.11 4.93
N ASP A 217 -29.99 -4.21 3.70
CA ASP A 217 -30.31 -5.34 2.83
C ASP A 217 -29.70 -6.66 3.32
N LYS A 218 -30.10 -7.78 2.72
CA LYS A 218 -29.62 -9.13 3.07
C LYS A 218 -28.10 -9.32 2.91
N GLU A 219 -27.42 -8.39 2.24
CA GLU A 219 -25.98 -8.38 2.03
C GLU A 219 -25.24 -7.45 3.01
N GLY A 220 -25.97 -6.65 3.79
CA GLY A 220 -25.42 -5.72 4.76
C GLY A 220 -24.80 -4.47 4.12
N GLN A 221 -25.29 -4.06 2.93
CA GLN A 221 -24.91 -2.81 2.24
C GLN A 221 -25.70 -1.61 2.76
#